data_AF-A0A9C9S9I7-F1
#
_entry.id   AF-A0A9C9S9I7-F1
#
_cell.length_a   1.000
_cell.length_b   1.000
_cell.length_c   1.000
_cell.angle_alpha   90.00
_cell.angle_beta   90.00
_cell.angle_gamma   90.00
#
_symmetry.space_group_name_H-M   'P 1'
#
loop_
_entity.id
_entity.type
_entity.pdbx_description
1 polymer ?
#
loop_
_entity_poly.entity_id
_entity_poly.type
_entity_poly.pdbx_seq_one_letter_code
_entity_poly.pdbx_strand_id
1 'polypeptide(L)'
;SADIKPIAHLYKTQIYALARHLGLPEEICSTTPTTDTYSLAQGQDEFYYSLPYAEMDLALWAHNHGIPAAELAEAIGIDIERAGMVYADIEAKRRATTYMHASPRLLEPVSEIRAGQREIAS
;
A
#
# COMPACT_ATOMS: atom_id res chain seq x y z
N SER A 1 -13.33 -3.98 0.97
CA SER A 1 -14.05 -3.31 -0.14
C SER A 1 -14.64 -2.01 0.37
N ALA A 2 -14.77 -0.98 -0.47
CA ALA A 2 -15.40 0.30 -0.14
C ALA A 2 -15.92 0.95 -1.42
N ASP A 3 -16.99 1.74 -1.33
CA ASP A 3 -17.60 2.42 -2.49
C ASP A 3 -16.67 3.49 -3.08
N ILE A 4 -15.97 4.22 -2.21
CA ILE A 4 -15.00 5.26 -2.58
C ILE A 4 -13.77 5.12 -1.68
N LYS A 5 -12.58 5.31 -2.26
CA LYS A 5 -11.29 5.29 -1.54
C LYS A 5 -10.50 6.58 -1.84
N PRO A 6 -10.82 7.70 -1.17
CA PRO A 6 -10.32 9.03 -1.56
C PRO A 6 -8.81 9.19 -1.45
N ILE A 7 -8.17 8.41 -0.56
CA ILE A 7 -6.74 8.51 -0.25
C ILE A 7 -5.95 7.27 -0.66
N ALA A 8 -6.52 6.32 -1.40
CA ALA A 8 -5.84 5.05 -1.74
C ALA A 8 -4.62 5.23 -2.66
N HIS A 9 -4.48 6.40 -3.29
CA HIS A 9 -3.34 6.75 -4.13
C HIS A 9 -2.21 7.44 -3.36
N LEU A 10 -2.41 7.73 -2.07
CA LEU A 10 -1.43 8.40 -1.23
C LEU A 10 -0.61 7.38 -0.45
N TYR A 11 0.69 7.63 -0.40
CA TYR A 11 1.61 6.95 0.50
C TYR A 11 1.38 7.35 1.96
N LYS A 12 1.82 6.54 2.92
CA LYS A 12 1.48 6.74 4.33
C LYS A 12 2.03 8.07 4.87
N THR A 13 3.25 8.42 4.49
CA THR A 13 3.91 9.71 4.75
C THR A 13 3.14 10.90 4.17
N GLN A 14 2.56 10.74 2.97
CA GLN A 14 1.71 11.78 2.35
C GLN A 14 0.41 11.97 3.13
N ILE A 15 -0.18 10.89 3.67
CA ILE A 15 -1.36 10.99 4.54
C ILE A 15 -1.01 11.75 5.83
N TYR A 16 0.15 11.50 6.44
CA TYR A 16 0.59 12.26 7.62
C TYR A 16 0.82 13.75 7.31
N ALA A 17 1.40 14.06 6.14
CA ALA A 17 1.55 15.44 5.70
C ALA A 17 0.19 16.12 5.49
N LEU A 18 -0.77 15.42 4.88
CA LEU A 18 -2.14 15.92 4.70
C LEU A 18 -2.85 16.13 6.04
N ALA A 19 -2.72 15.20 6.99
CA ALA A 19 -3.30 15.32 8.33
C ALA A 19 -2.83 16.58 9.05
N ARG A 20 -1.52 16.87 9.01
CA ARG A 20 -0.96 18.11 9.57
C ARG A 20 -1.49 19.35 8.85
N HIS A 21 -1.57 19.31 7.51
CA HIS A 21 -2.09 20.43 6.73
C HIS A 21 -3.57 20.74 7.04
N LEU A 22 -4.36 19.72 7.35
CA LEU A 22 -5.77 19.84 7.76
C LEU A 22 -5.96 20.23 9.23
N GLY A 23 -4.88 20.37 10.01
CA GLY A 23 -4.94 20.78 11.42
C GLY A 23 -5.45 19.68 12.36
N LEU A 24 -5.23 18.41 12.05
CA LEU A 24 -5.54 17.31 12.98
C LEU A 24 -4.66 17.40 14.24
N PRO A 25 -5.14 16.88 15.39
CA PRO A 25 -4.36 16.84 16.63
C PRO A 25 -2.99 16.16 16.45
N GLU A 26 -1.97 16.70 17.12
CA GLU A 26 -0.59 16.20 17.00
C GLU A 26 -0.49 14.76 17.49
N GLU A 27 -1.26 14.38 18.51
CA GLU A 27 -1.28 13.02 19.03
C GLU A 27 -1.67 12.00 17.95
N ILE A 28 -2.55 12.38 17.02
CA ILE A 28 -2.94 11.55 15.87
C ILE A 28 -1.84 11.55 14.80
N CYS A 29 -1.23 12.71 14.56
CA CYS A 29 -0.21 12.89 13.52
C CYS A 29 1.15 12.25 13.87
N SER A 30 1.42 12.01 15.15
CA SER A 30 2.68 11.42 15.63
C SER A 30 2.55 9.95 16.05
N THR A 31 1.33 9.39 16.05
CA THR A 31 1.11 8.00 16.46
C THR A 31 1.74 7.02 15.47
N THR A 32 2.51 6.06 15.99
CA THR A 32 3.07 4.94 15.23
C THR A 32 1.94 4.10 14.60
N PRO A 33 1.96 3.85 13.28
CA PRO A 33 0.89 3.11 12.63
C PRO A 33 0.84 1.65 13.09
N THR A 34 -0.29 1.24 13.67
CA THR A 34 -0.58 -0.15 14.05
C THR A 34 -1.91 -0.60 13.44
N THR A 35 -2.04 -1.90 13.12
CA THR A 35 -3.34 -2.47 12.73
C THR A 35 -4.19 -2.89 13.94
N ASP A 36 -3.69 -2.66 15.17
CA ASP A 36 -4.36 -2.90 16.46
C ASP A 36 -5.00 -4.30 16.56
N THR A 37 -4.39 -5.27 15.86
CA THR A 37 -4.96 -6.61 15.68
C THR A 37 -4.69 -7.52 16.87
N TYR A 38 -3.67 -7.22 17.66
CA TYR A 38 -3.25 -7.98 18.84
C TYR A 38 -3.00 -7.03 20.01
N SER A 39 -3.43 -7.40 21.21
CA SER A 39 -3.31 -6.58 22.43
C SER A 39 -1.87 -6.45 22.96
N LEU A 40 -0.90 -7.16 22.37
CA LEU A 40 0.51 -7.05 22.70
C LEU A 40 1.17 -5.99 21.82
N ALA A 41 1.88 -5.05 22.44
CA ALA A 41 2.67 -4.01 21.79
C ALA A 41 3.94 -4.59 21.14
N GLN A 42 3.82 -5.58 20.26
CA GLN A 42 4.91 -5.95 19.36
C GLN A 42 4.84 -5.03 18.14
N GLY A 43 6.00 -4.56 17.67
CA GLY A 43 6.11 -3.73 16.47
C GLY A 43 5.54 -4.48 15.26
N GLN A 44 4.27 -4.23 14.96
CA GLN A 44 3.56 -4.85 13.84
C GLN A 44 4.08 -4.33 12.50
N ASP A 45 4.71 -3.15 12.54
CA ASP A 45 5.28 -2.37 11.45
C ASP A 45 6.36 -3.16 10.70
N GLU A 46 7.38 -3.66 11.42
CA GLU A 46 8.54 -4.38 10.86
C GLU A 46 8.22 -5.86 10.56
N PHE A 47 7.21 -6.43 11.20
CA PHE A 47 6.90 -7.85 11.00
C PHE A 47 6.18 -8.08 9.66
N TYR A 48 5.27 -7.18 9.29
CA TYR A 48 4.58 -7.29 8.01
C TYR A 48 5.38 -6.65 6.88
N TYR A 49 6.02 -5.49 7.10
CA TYR A 49 6.85 -4.82 6.10
C TYR A 49 8.33 -4.98 6.44
N SER A 50 9.12 -5.35 5.44
CA SER A 50 10.58 -5.54 5.59
C SER A 50 11.37 -4.25 5.85
N LEU A 51 10.69 -3.10 5.94
CA LEU A 51 11.23 -1.75 6.10
C LEU A 51 10.26 -0.90 6.94
N PRO A 52 10.75 0.14 7.64
CA PRO A 52 9.87 1.14 8.24
C PRO A 52 9.07 1.90 7.17
N TYR A 53 7.97 2.55 7.59
CA TYR A 53 6.98 3.11 6.66
C TYR A 53 7.54 4.16 5.70
N ALA A 54 8.48 4.99 6.14
CA ALA A 54 9.05 6.04 5.30
C ALA A 54 9.87 5.44 4.14
N GLU A 55 10.69 4.44 4.45
CA GLU A 55 11.51 3.72 3.47
C GLU A 55 10.63 2.83 2.58
N MET A 56 9.60 2.20 3.12
CA MET A 56 8.63 1.41 2.33
C MET A 56 7.83 2.30 1.36
N ASP A 57 7.43 3.51 1.77
CA ASP A 57 6.77 4.47 0.87
C ASP A 57 7.68 4.84 -0.31
N LEU A 58 8.96 5.09 -0.05
CA LEU A 58 9.94 5.37 -1.09
C LEU A 58 10.18 4.14 -1.98
N ALA A 59 10.26 2.94 -1.40
CA ALA A 59 10.40 1.70 -2.16
C ALA A 59 9.20 1.44 -3.08
N LEU A 60 7.97 1.66 -2.58
CA LEU A 60 6.75 1.55 -3.39
C LEU A 60 6.72 2.58 -4.50
N TRP A 61 7.09 3.83 -4.21
CA TRP A 61 7.19 4.88 -5.24
C TRP A 61 8.20 4.48 -6.31
N ALA A 62 9.41 4.10 -5.93
CA ALA A 62 10.49 3.71 -6.82
C ALA A 62 10.06 2.54 -7.73
N HIS A 63 9.47 1.49 -7.14
CA HIS A 63 8.98 0.33 -7.89
C HIS A 63 7.86 0.69 -8.87
N ASN A 64 6.92 1.55 -8.48
CA ASN A 64 5.83 2.03 -9.34
C ASN A 64 6.33 2.87 -10.53
N HIS A 65 7.48 3.52 -10.39
CA HIS A 65 8.08 4.36 -11.43
C HIS A 65 9.20 3.64 -12.21
N GLY A 66 9.39 2.34 -11.97
CA GLY A 66 10.39 1.53 -12.68
C GLY A 66 11.84 1.88 -12.33
N ILE A 67 12.07 2.46 -11.14
CA ILE A 67 13.42 2.78 -10.66
C ILE A 67 14.17 1.48 -10.33
N PRO A 68 15.44 1.32 -10.74
CA PRO A 68 16.24 0.15 -10.42
C PRO A 68 16.48 -0.04 -8.92
N ALA A 69 16.57 -1.29 -8.47
CA ALA A 69 16.86 -1.62 -7.07
C ALA A 69 18.18 -1.03 -6.56
N ALA A 70 19.16 -0.83 -7.44
CA ALA A 70 20.43 -0.18 -7.09
C ALA A 70 20.25 1.28 -6.66
N GLU A 71 19.40 2.04 -7.34
CA GLU A 71 19.10 3.43 -6.99
C GLU A 71 18.28 3.51 -5.69
N LEU A 72 17.34 2.58 -5.49
CA LEU A 72 16.63 2.48 -4.20
C LEU A 72 17.61 2.17 -3.06
N ALA A 73 18.50 1.21 -3.26
CA ALA A 73 19.47 0.78 -2.25
C ALA A 73 20.34 1.97 -1.78
N GLU A 74 20.81 2.79 -2.72
CA GLU A 74 21.53 4.02 -2.42
C GLU A 74 20.65 5.02 -1.64
N ALA A 75 19.41 5.24 -2.09
CA ALA A 75 18.51 6.23 -1.52
C ALA A 75 18.10 5.95 -0.06
N ILE A 76 17.98 4.67 0.33
CA ILE A 76 17.60 4.26 1.69
C ILE A 76 18.75 3.61 2.49
N GLY A 77 19.97 3.61 1.95
CA GLY A 77 21.17 3.16 2.66
C GLY A 77 21.21 1.66 2.97
N ILE A 78 20.69 0.81 2.07
CA ILE A 78 20.73 -0.66 2.19
C ILE A 78 21.55 -1.28 1.05
N ASP A 79 21.82 -2.58 1.13
CA ASP A 79 22.45 -3.30 0.04
C ASP A 79 21.48 -3.59 -1.13
N ILE A 80 22.03 -3.78 -2.33
CA ILE A 80 21.25 -3.98 -3.57
C ILE A 80 20.44 -5.28 -3.49
N GLU A 81 20.96 -6.33 -2.87
CA GLU A 81 20.25 -7.60 -2.73
C GLU A 81 18.99 -7.42 -1.86
N ARG A 82 19.11 -6.67 -0.77
CA ARG A 82 18.02 -6.30 0.14
C ARG A 82 17.00 -5.44 -0.55
N ALA A 83 17.41 -4.46 -1.36
CA ALA A 83 16.47 -3.68 -2.19
C ALA A 83 15.72 -4.58 -3.19
N GLY A 84 16.41 -5.54 -3.81
CA GLY A 84 15.79 -6.55 -4.67
C GLY A 84 14.77 -7.43 -3.93
N MET A 85 15.09 -7.85 -2.70
CA MET A 85 14.16 -8.60 -1.84
C MET A 85 12.92 -7.77 -1.49
N VAL A 86 13.07 -6.48 -1.22
CA VAL A 86 11.94 -5.57 -0.96
C VAL A 86 11.01 -5.49 -2.18
N TYR A 87 11.54 -5.37 -3.40
CA TYR A 87 10.72 -5.40 -4.62
C TYR A 87 10.01 -6.73 -4.82
N ALA A 88 10.70 -7.85 -4.57
CA ALA A 88 10.07 -9.17 -4.64
C ALA A 88 8.93 -9.33 -3.63
N ASP A 89 9.10 -8.81 -2.41
CA ASP A 89 8.08 -8.81 -1.36
C ASP A 89 6.85 -7.95 -1.73
N ILE A 90 7.08 -6.75 -2.29
CA ILE A 90 6.01 -5.89 -2.82
C ILE A 90 5.16 -6.66 -3.85
N GLU A 91 5.81 -7.32 -4.81
CA GLU A 91 5.12 -8.09 -5.84
C GLU A 91 4.42 -9.34 -5.28
N ALA A 92 5.01 -10.02 -4.31
CA ALA A 92 4.38 -11.13 -3.63
C ALA A 92 3.09 -10.71 -2.93
N LYS A 93 3.12 -9.58 -2.21
CA LYS A 93 1.94 -9.02 -1.53
C LYS A 93 0.86 -8.59 -2.51
N ARG A 94 1.21 -7.93 -3.63
CA ARG A 94 0.25 -7.57 -4.69
C ARG A 94 -0.48 -8.80 -5.25
N ARG A 95 0.27 -9.88 -5.53
CA ARG A 95 -0.33 -11.13 -6.00
C ARG A 95 -1.28 -11.72 -4.94
N ALA A 96 -0.84 -11.79 -3.68
CA ALA A 96 -1.63 -12.34 -2.59
C ALA A 96 -2.92 -11.52 -2.31
N THR A 97 -2.89 -10.20 -2.49
CA THR A 97 -4.04 -9.32 -2.23
C THR A 97 -4.89 -9.03 -3.46
N THR A 98 -4.55 -9.54 -4.65
CA THR A 98 -5.28 -9.27 -5.90
C THR A 98 -6.79 -9.52 -5.76
N TYR A 99 -7.18 -10.61 -5.09
CA TYR A 99 -8.59 -10.92 -4.81
C TYR A 99 -9.29 -9.83 -3.96
N MET A 100 -8.59 -9.21 -3.00
CA MET A 100 -9.15 -8.17 -2.13
C MET A 100 -9.47 -6.86 -2.89
N HIS A 101 -8.91 -6.72 -4.09
CA HIS A 101 -9.15 -5.59 -5.00
C HIS A 101 -10.10 -5.93 -6.16
N ALA A 102 -10.56 -7.19 -6.26
CA ALA A 102 -11.45 -7.62 -7.33
C ALA A 102 -12.85 -7.01 -7.18
N SER A 103 -13.46 -6.64 -8.31
CA SER A 103 -14.89 -6.31 -8.34
C SER A 103 -15.72 -7.53 -7.94
N PRO A 104 -16.87 -7.33 -7.28
CA PRO A 104 -17.78 -8.42 -6.96
C PRO A 104 -18.15 -9.18 -8.25
N ARG A 105 -18.07 -10.51 -8.17
CA ARG A 105 -18.45 -11.42 -9.24
C ARG A 105 -19.83 -11.99 -8.91
N LEU A 106 -20.73 -11.97 -9.89
CA LEU A 106 -22.00 -12.69 -9.78
C LEU A 106 -21.74 -14.17 -10.06
N LEU A 107 -22.30 -15.05 -9.24
CA LEU A 107 -22.24 -16.51 -9.44
C LEU A 107 -23.15 -16.96 -10.60
N GLU A 108 -24.27 -16.26 -10.78
CA GLU A 108 -25.21 -16.44 -11.88
C GLU A 108 -25.61 -15.06 -12.45
N PRO A 109 -26.04 -14.97 -13.72
CA PRO A 109 -26.57 -13.74 -14.25
C PRO A 109 -27.83 -13.29 -13.49
N VAL A 110 -27.81 -12.10 -12.91
CA VAL A 110 -28.99 -11.46 -12.28
C VAL A 110 -29.51 -10.39 -13.22
N SER A 111 -30.73 -10.57 -13.74
CA SER A 111 -31.36 -9.70 -14.74
C SER A 111 -31.40 -8.22 -14.36
N GLU A 112 -31.56 -7.94 -13.07
CA GLU A 112 -31.69 -6.63 -12.45
C GLU A 112 -30.34 -5.92 -12.31
N ILE A 113 -29.22 -6.65 -12.36
CA ILE A 113 -27.87 -6.13 -12.18
C ILE A 113 -27.09 -6.33 -13.47
N ARG A 114 -26.97 -5.27 -14.29
CA ARG A 114 -26.05 -5.29 -15.43
C ARG A 114 -24.61 -5.42 -14.91
N ALA A 115 -24.02 -6.59 -15.06
CA ALA A 115 -22.59 -6.79 -14.80
C ALA A 115 -21.81 -5.74 -15.61
N GLY A 116 -21.09 -4.86 -14.91
CA GLY A 116 -20.36 -3.76 -15.52
C GLY A 116 -19.19 -4.24 -16.37
N GLN A 117 -19.47 -4.60 -17.62
CA GLN A 117 -18.47 -4.69 -18.68
C GLN A 117 -18.77 -3.56 -19.67
N ARG A 118 -18.14 -2.39 -19.45
CA ARG A 118 -17.75 -1.55 -20.59
C ARG A 118 -16.39 -2.05 -21.01
N GLU A 119 -16.34 -2.97 -21.96
CA GLU A 119 -15.15 -3.18 -22.76
C GLU A 119 -14.86 -1.88 -23.50
N ILE A 120 -13.69 -1.30 -23.25
CA ILE A 120 -13.18 -0.18 -24.02
C ILE A 120 -12.65 -0.80 -25.30
N ALA A 121 -13.49 -0.81 -26.34
CA ALA A 121 -13.08 -1.18 -27.69
C ALA A 121 -12.05 -0.16 -28.20
N SER A 122 -10.94 -0.68 -28.75
CA SER A 122 -10.14 -0.02 -29.78
C SER A 122 -10.13 -0.88 -31.03
#